data_AF-A0A9C9DFI8-F1
#
_entry.id   AF-A0A9C9DFI8-F1
#
_cell.length_a   1.000
_cell.length_b   1.000
_cell.length_c   1.000
_cell.angle_alpha   90.00
_cell.angle_beta   90.00
_cell.angle_gamma   90.00
#
_symmetry.space_group_name_H-M   'P 1'
#
loop_
_entity.id
_entity.type
_entity.pdbx_description
1 polymer ?
#
loop_
_entity_poly.entity_id
_entity_poly.type
_entity_poly.pdbx_seq_one_letter_code
_entity_poly.pdbx_strand_id
1 'polypeptide(L)'
;MPTMTLSREHLRDYLLHAEERAVYRVYPRHMAAELRAGYRSLLKLLVEATLEGEALLHWQLRCPICGATGDYASSLQEAHHETTCATCAATIVPHVDDEIFVTFSVHPALRRLGPHADDPDFQQSMAERFRPTTGHELLTIQTFRDWAQNQPLPTQESLEVRHVALWFSDLSGSTALYARRGDPRAFQLVRQHFDYLFEAV
;
A
#
# COMPACT_ATOMS: atom_id res chain seq x y z
N MET A 1 7.60 21.83 -4.77
CA MET A 1 7.27 21.68 -6.21
C MET A 1 5.86 21.13 -6.31
N PRO A 2 5.00 21.62 -7.20
CA PRO A 2 3.61 21.14 -7.28
C PRO A 2 3.60 19.67 -7.72
N THR A 3 2.96 18.84 -6.90
CA THR A 3 2.72 17.42 -7.16
C THR A 3 1.73 17.27 -8.32
N MET A 4 2.06 16.50 -9.35
CA MET A 4 1.13 16.24 -10.44
C MET A 4 0.11 15.16 -10.05
N THR A 5 -1.13 15.31 -10.51
CA THR A 5 -2.13 14.25 -10.43
C THR A 5 -1.74 13.13 -11.38
N LEU A 6 -1.22 12.03 -10.83
CA LEU A 6 -0.88 10.85 -11.59
C LEU A 6 -2.17 10.15 -12.07
N SER A 7 -2.23 9.75 -13.33
CA SER A 7 -3.31 8.95 -13.89
C SER A 7 -2.90 7.49 -14.01
N ARG A 8 -3.88 6.59 -14.15
CA ARG A 8 -3.64 5.16 -14.41
C ARG A 8 -2.83 4.94 -15.68
N GLU A 9 -3.12 5.68 -16.75
CA GLU A 9 -2.40 5.57 -18.02
C GLU A 9 -0.92 5.92 -17.87
N HIS A 10 -0.59 6.97 -17.11
CA HIS A 10 0.79 7.34 -16.83
C HIS A 10 1.52 6.27 -16.00
N LEU A 11 0.87 5.69 -14.99
CA LEU A 11 1.46 4.58 -14.22
C LEU A 11 1.73 3.38 -15.14
N ARG A 12 0.77 3.01 -15.97
CA ARG A 12 0.91 1.88 -16.89
C ARG A 12 2.03 2.11 -17.91
N ASP A 13 2.12 3.31 -18.47
CA ASP A 13 3.21 3.70 -19.37
C ASP A 13 4.58 3.57 -18.69
N TYR A 14 4.69 4.06 -17.44
CA TYR A 14 5.91 3.91 -16.65
C TYR A 14 6.26 2.42 -16.42
N LEU A 15 5.30 1.57 -16.03
CA LEU A 15 5.53 0.14 -15.84
C LEU A 15 6.04 -0.55 -17.13
N LEU A 16 5.56 -0.10 -18.30
CA LEU A 16 5.94 -0.65 -19.61
C LEU A 16 7.33 -0.21 -20.07
N HIS A 17 7.76 1.01 -19.75
CA HIS A 17 8.92 1.63 -20.42
C HIS A 17 10.07 2.02 -19.48
N ALA A 18 9.88 2.09 -18.17
CA ALA A 18 10.96 2.41 -17.23
C ALA A 18 12.08 1.37 -17.24
N GLU A 19 13.23 1.69 -16.65
CA GLU A 19 14.29 0.71 -16.43
C GLU A 19 13.76 -0.48 -15.62
N GLU A 20 14.20 -1.70 -15.95
CA GLU A 20 13.62 -2.91 -15.35
C GLU A 20 13.75 -2.95 -13.83
N ARG A 21 14.91 -2.54 -13.31
CA ARG A 21 15.17 -2.40 -11.86
C ARG A 21 14.28 -1.35 -11.17
N ALA A 22 13.74 -0.38 -11.91
CA ALA A 22 12.83 0.62 -11.37
C ALA A 22 11.38 0.11 -11.27
N VAL A 23 11.08 -1.06 -11.83
CA VAL A 23 9.75 -1.69 -11.81
C VAL A 23 9.79 -3.12 -11.24
N TYR A 24 10.89 -3.50 -10.59
CA TYR A 24 11.04 -4.76 -9.86
C TYR A 24 11.34 -4.48 -8.38
N ARG A 25 10.53 -5.02 -7.48
CA ARG A 25 10.60 -4.79 -6.01
C ARG A 25 10.80 -3.31 -5.65
N VAL A 26 10.10 -2.42 -6.36
CA VAL A 26 10.27 -0.98 -6.21
C VAL A 26 9.56 -0.47 -4.95
N TYR A 27 10.23 0.44 -4.26
CA TYR A 27 9.68 1.20 -3.15
C TYR A 27 8.70 2.26 -3.66
N PRO A 28 7.43 2.28 -3.22
CA PRO A 28 6.45 3.23 -3.74
C PRO A 28 6.85 4.71 -3.56
N ARG A 29 7.58 5.06 -2.50
CA ARG A 29 8.08 6.45 -2.31
C ARG A 29 9.14 6.85 -3.33
N HIS A 30 9.99 5.90 -3.73
CA HIS A 30 10.95 6.12 -4.81
C HIS A 30 10.22 6.41 -6.12
N MET A 31 9.28 5.54 -6.53
CA MET A 31 8.49 5.74 -7.74
C MET A 31 7.66 7.04 -7.70
N ALA A 32 7.11 7.40 -6.54
CA ALA A 32 6.39 8.67 -6.37
C ALA A 32 7.29 9.89 -6.63
N ALA A 33 8.53 9.83 -6.15
CA ALA A 33 9.51 10.89 -6.37
C ALA A 33 9.91 10.98 -7.86
N GLU A 34 10.13 9.86 -8.53
CA GLU A 34 10.44 9.83 -9.98
C GLU A 34 9.29 10.38 -10.83
N LEU A 35 8.05 9.94 -10.54
CA LEU A 35 6.85 10.38 -11.24
C LEU A 35 6.37 11.78 -10.82
N ARG A 36 7.02 12.42 -9.83
CA ARG A 36 6.59 13.69 -9.22
C ARG A 36 5.12 13.67 -8.79
N ALA A 37 4.69 12.51 -8.29
CA ALA A 37 3.32 12.19 -7.95
C ALA A 37 3.09 12.20 -6.44
N GLY A 38 1.82 12.33 -6.04
CA GLY A 38 1.44 12.24 -4.63
C GLY A 38 1.60 10.81 -4.15
N TYR A 39 2.33 10.60 -3.05
CA TYR A 39 2.60 9.27 -2.51
C TYR A 39 1.32 8.43 -2.30
N ARG A 40 0.30 9.02 -1.66
CA ARG A 40 -0.98 8.33 -1.40
C ARG A 40 -1.72 7.99 -2.70
N SER A 41 -1.73 8.91 -3.67
CA SER A 41 -2.34 8.70 -4.98
C SER A 41 -1.64 7.60 -5.77
N LEU A 42 -0.30 7.58 -5.77
CA LEU A 42 0.46 6.50 -6.40
C LEU A 42 0.20 5.16 -5.71
N LEU A 43 0.23 5.12 -4.37
CA LEU A 43 0.01 3.87 -3.63
C LEU A 43 -1.38 3.30 -3.93
N LYS A 44 -2.39 4.16 -4.04
CA LYS A 44 -3.74 3.77 -4.49
C LYS A 44 -3.72 3.17 -5.90
N LEU A 45 -3.06 3.83 -6.86
CA LEU A 45 -2.97 3.33 -8.24
C LEU A 45 -2.19 2.01 -8.34
N LEU A 46 -1.15 1.81 -7.52
CA LEU A 46 -0.41 0.55 -7.45
C LEU A 46 -1.29 -0.58 -6.90
N VAL A 47 -2.10 -0.31 -5.87
CA VAL A 47 -3.09 -1.27 -5.35
C VAL A 47 -4.09 -1.64 -6.45
N GLU A 48 -4.65 -0.65 -7.14
CA GLU A 48 -5.59 -0.89 -8.25
C GLU A 48 -4.93 -1.72 -9.35
N ALA A 49 -3.70 -1.40 -9.74
CA ALA A 49 -2.92 -2.17 -10.72
C ALA A 49 -2.67 -3.62 -10.25
N THR A 50 -2.47 -3.87 -8.95
CA THR A 50 -2.36 -5.24 -8.42
C THR A 50 -3.67 -6.01 -8.59
N LEU A 51 -4.81 -5.38 -8.30
CA LEU A 51 -6.13 -6.02 -8.45
C LEU A 51 -6.48 -6.31 -9.92
N GLU A 52 -5.93 -5.53 -10.84
CA GLU A 52 -6.13 -5.69 -12.29
C GLU A 52 -5.10 -6.63 -12.94
N GLY A 53 -4.16 -7.18 -12.18
CA GLY A 53 -3.12 -8.09 -12.69
C GLY A 53 -2.03 -7.38 -13.49
N GLU A 54 -1.85 -6.08 -13.28
CA GLU A 54 -0.81 -5.23 -13.90
C GLU A 54 0.43 -5.09 -13.00
N ALA A 55 0.26 -5.24 -11.69
CA ALA A 55 1.34 -5.21 -10.70
C ALA A 55 1.28 -6.42 -9.75
N LEU A 56 2.41 -6.72 -9.13
CA LEU A 56 2.57 -7.69 -8.06
C LEU A 56 2.88 -6.94 -6.77
N LEU A 57 2.20 -7.32 -5.69
CA LEU A 57 2.47 -6.84 -4.33
C LEU A 57 3.39 -7.86 -3.63
N HIS A 58 4.48 -7.37 -3.05
CA HIS A 58 5.40 -8.19 -2.25
C HIS A 58 5.37 -7.72 -0.80
N TRP A 59 5.10 -8.64 0.11
CA TRP A 59 5.26 -8.41 1.55
C TRP A 59 6.69 -8.74 1.93
N GLN A 60 7.39 -7.78 2.52
CA GLN A 60 8.78 -7.89 2.91
C GLN A 60 8.90 -7.72 4.41
N LEU A 61 9.89 -8.41 4.98
CA LEU A 61 10.28 -8.26 6.37
C LEU A 61 11.66 -7.64 6.44
N ARG A 62 11.86 -6.67 7.32
CA ARG A 62 13.18 -6.19 7.74
C ARG A 62 13.46 -6.69 9.15
N CYS A 63 14.55 -7.43 9.33
CA CYS A 63 14.98 -7.85 10.65
C CYS A 63 15.40 -6.63 11.49
N PRO A 64 14.83 -6.43 12.70
CA PRO A 64 15.18 -5.31 13.57
C PRO A 64 16.57 -5.47 14.21
N ILE A 65 17.15 -6.67 14.19
CA ILE A 65 18.44 -6.98 14.81
C ILE A 65 19.61 -6.74 13.86
N CYS A 66 19.56 -7.31 12.65
CA CYS A 66 20.66 -7.24 11.68
C CYS A 66 20.35 -6.41 10.43
N GLY A 67 19.10 -5.97 10.25
CA GLY A 67 18.67 -5.19 9.09
C GLY A 67 18.43 -6.00 7.81
N ALA A 68 18.68 -7.32 7.82
CA ALA A 68 18.44 -8.18 6.66
C ALA A 68 16.98 -8.09 6.20
N THR A 69 16.80 -7.98 4.89
CA THR A 69 15.47 -7.95 4.26
C THR A 69 15.20 -9.25 3.52
N GLY A 70 13.94 -9.69 3.52
CA GLY A 70 13.52 -10.86 2.76
C GLY A 70 12.02 -10.91 2.55
N ASP A 71 11.58 -11.88 1.76
CA ASP A 71 10.16 -12.18 1.58
C ASP A 71 9.55 -12.61 2.92
N TYR A 72 8.47 -11.94 3.30
CA TYR A 72 7.73 -12.25 4.52
C TYR A 72 6.66 -13.31 4.25
N ALA A 73 5.85 -13.07 3.22
CA ALA A 73 4.74 -13.93 2.85
C ALA A 73 4.38 -13.69 1.37
N SER A 74 3.93 -14.73 0.66
CA SER A 74 3.44 -14.56 -0.71
C SER A 74 2.01 -14.00 -0.75
N SER A 75 1.26 -14.16 0.35
CA SER A 75 -0.04 -13.53 0.59
C SER A 75 -0.27 -13.30 2.09
N LEU A 76 -1.31 -12.54 2.44
CA LEU A 76 -1.73 -12.40 3.85
C LEU A 76 -2.09 -13.76 4.50
N GLN A 77 -2.46 -14.78 3.71
CA GLN A 77 -2.75 -16.12 4.24
C GLN A 77 -1.50 -16.89 4.69
N GLU A 78 -0.30 -16.40 4.40
CA GLU A 78 0.95 -17.04 4.82
C GLU A 78 1.68 -16.21 5.89
N ALA A 79 1.01 -15.18 6.42
CA ALA A 79 1.56 -14.38 7.50
C ALA A 79 1.62 -15.19 8.80
N HIS A 80 2.75 -15.08 9.51
CA HIS A 80 2.99 -15.75 10.78
C HIS A 80 3.26 -14.75 11.90
N HIS A 81 2.71 -14.98 13.09
CA HIS A 81 2.91 -14.12 14.26
C HIS A 81 4.38 -14.04 14.71
N GLU A 82 5.17 -15.06 14.39
CA GLU A 82 6.59 -15.15 14.73
C GLU A 82 7.35 -15.76 13.55
N THR A 83 8.56 -15.27 13.30
CA THR A 83 9.45 -15.81 12.26
C THR A 83 10.91 -15.76 12.68
N THR A 84 11.75 -16.58 12.06
CA THR A 84 13.19 -16.63 12.33
C THR A 84 13.95 -15.95 11.20
N CYS A 85 14.85 -15.02 11.55
CA CYS A 85 15.70 -14.38 10.56
C CYS A 85 16.65 -15.39 9.91
N ALA A 86 16.62 -15.51 8.58
CA ALA A 86 17.52 -16.39 7.84
C ALA A 86 19.01 -15.99 7.94
N THR A 87 19.32 -14.76 8.37
CA THR A 87 20.70 -14.23 8.44
C THR A 87 21.31 -14.32 9.84
N CYS A 88 20.59 -13.86 10.87
CA CYS A 88 21.12 -13.83 12.24
C CYS A 88 20.47 -14.85 13.19
N ALA A 89 19.51 -15.65 12.71
CA ALA A 89 18.74 -16.61 13.48
C ALA A 89 17.96 -16.01 14.67
N ALA A 90 17.80 -14.69 14.73
CA ALA A 90 16.97 -14.05 15.74
C ALA A 90 15.50 -14.38 15.48
N THR A 91 14.79 -14.69 16.56
CA THR A 91 13.34 -14.76 16.58
C THR A 91 12.76 -13.35 16.50
N ILE A 92 11.83 -13.14 15.57
CA ILE A 92 11.21 -11.85 15.26
C ILE A 92 9.71 -12.00 15.45
N VAL A 93 9.12 -11.09 16.22
CA VAL A 93 7.67 -10.85 16.24
C VAL A 93 7.43 -9.59 15.39
N PRO A 94 7.01 -9.73 14.13
CA PRO A 94 7.00 -8.62 13.19
C PRO A 94 5.73 -7.78 13.33
N HIS A 95 5.90 -6.46 13.38
CA HIS A 95 4.77 -5.54 13.39
C HIS A 95 4.54 -4.95 12.00
N VAL A 96 3.27 -4.78 11.67
CA VAL A 96 2.80 -4.23 10.40
C VAL A 96 3.22 -2.77 10.19
N ASP A 97 3.53 -2.07 11.28
CA ASP A 97 3.86 -0.64 11.30
C ASP A 97 5.38 -0.38 11.19
N ASP A 98 6.21 -1.40 11.45
CA ASP A 98 7.66 -1.27 11.62
C ASP A 98 8.43 -2.27 10.72
N GLU A 99 8.43 -3.56 11.09
CA GLU A 99 9.26 -4.57 10.41
C GLU A 99 8.69 -5.01 9.06
N ILE A 100 7.36 -4.98 8.89
CA ILE A 100 6.70 -5.40 7.66
C ILE A 100 6.52 -4.20 6.74
N PHE A 101 7.04 -4.32 5.52
CA PHE A 101 6.90 -3.31 4.48
C PHE A 101 6.52 -3.95 3.15
N VAL A 102 6.14 -3.12 2.19
CA VAL A 102 5.68 -3.57 0.88
C VAL A 102 6.46 -2.93 -0.25
N THR A 103 6.73 -3.74 -1.25
CA THR A 103 7.30 -3.33 -2.55
C THR A 103 6.42 -3.85 -3.67
N PHE A 104 6.51 -3.24 -4.85
CA PHE A 104 5.72 -3.66 -6.00
C PHE A 104 6.63 -4.09 -7.15
N SER A 105 6.15 -5.00 -7.99
CA SER A 105 6.78 -5.28 -9.29
C SER A 105 5.75 -5.16 -10.39
N VAL A 106 6.17 -4.90 -11.62
CA VAL A 106 5.27 -5.08 -12.77
C VAL A 106 4.91 -6.56 -12.93
N HIS A 107 3.64 -6.85 -13.22
CA HIS A 107 3.20 -8.22 -13.41
C HIS A 107 3.73 -8.77 -14.76
N PRO A 108 4.18 -10.04 -14.84
CA PRO A 108 4.72 -10.62 -16.08
C PRO A 108 3.75 -10.61 -17.27
N ALA A 109 2.44 -10.58 -17.01
CA ALA A 109 1.41 -10.44 -18.05
C ALA A 109 1.41 -9.05 -18.71
N LEU A 110 1.84 -8.01 -17.98
CA LEU A 110 2.01 -6.66 -18.52
C LEU A 110 3.39 -6.49 -19.17
N ARG A 111 4.45 -6.89 -18.46
CA ARG A 111 5.83 -6.80 -18.94
C ARG A 111 6.68 -7.89 -18.32
N ARG A 112 7.35 -8.69 -19.17
CA ARG A 112 8.40 -9.62 -18.73
C ARG A 112 9.71 -8.86 -18.57
N LEU A 113 10.34 -9.02 -17.41
CA LEU A 113 11.62 -8.40 -17.10
C LEU A 113 12.78 -9.37 -17.38
N GLY A 114 13.93 -8.82 -17.73
CA GLY A 114 15.17 -9.55 -17.88
C GLY A 114 15.85 -9.87 -16.54
N PRO A 115 16.99 -10.59 -16.58
CA PRO A 115 17.71 -11.03 -15.38
C PRO A 115 18.35 -9.87 -14.60
N HIS A 116 18.53 -8.70 -15.22
CA HIS A 116 19.10 -7.51 -14.58
C HIS A 116 18.07 -6.66 -13.83
N ALA A 117 16.81 -7.06 -13.81
CA ALA A 117 15.78 -6.39 -13.03
C ALA A 117 15.99 -6.55 -11.53
N ASP A 118 16.48 -7.73 -11.10
CA ASP A 118 16.87 -7.97 -9.72
C ASP A 118 18.29 -7.42 -9.49
N ASP A 119 18.35 -6.19 -9.00
CA ASP A 119 19.57 -5.45 -8.70
C ASP A 119 19.57 -5.12 -7.19
N PRO A 120 20.18 -5.98 -6.35
CA PRO A 120 20.21 -5.80 -4.90
C PRO A 120 20.93 -4.51 -4.46
N ASP A 121 21.98 -4.10 -5.18
CA ASP A 121 22.72 -2.87 -4.89
C ASP A 121 21.83 -1.65 -5.12
N PHE A 122 21.06 -1.65 -6.22
CA PHE A 122 20.06 -0.62 -6.47
C PHE A 122 18.98 -0.61 -5.39
N GLN A 123 18.41 -1.78 -5.04
CA GLN A 123 17.39 -1.88 -4.00
C GLN A 123 17.88 -1.38 -2.64
N GLN A 124 19.11 -1.71 -2.26
CA GLN A 124 19.75 -1.22 -1.04
C GLN A 124 19.89 0.30 -1.06
N SER A 125 20.38 0.86 -2.17
CA SER A 125 20.52 2.33 -2.31
C SER A 125 19.17 3.06 -2.20
N MET A 126 18.09 2.46 -2.70
CA MET A 126 16.74 3.00 -2.56
C MET A 126 16.22 2.89 -1.13
N ALA A 127 16.51 1.78 -0.45
CA ALA A 127 16.12 1.56 0.95
C ALA A 127 16.80 2.54 1.92
N GLU A 128 18.00 3.02 1.59
CA GLU A 128 18.73 4.03 2.36
C GLU A 128 18.20 5.45 2.13
N ARG A 129 17.72 5.74 0.91
CA ARG A 129 17.18 7.06 0.54
C ARG A 129 15.71 7.25 0.89
N PHE A 130 14.92 6.19 0.81
CA PHE A 130 13.47 6.25 0.93
C PHE A 130 13.00 5.35 2.06
N ARG A 131 12.19 5.93 2.95
CA ARG A 131 11.50 5.14 3.98
C ARG A 131 10.62 4.07 3.30
N PRO A 132 10.70 2.79 3.70
CA PRO A 132 9.81 1.77 3.20
C PRO A 132 8.34 2.12 3.43
N THR A 133 7.46 1.69 2.51
CA THR A 133 6.01 1.74 2.74
C THR A 133 5.67 0.59 3.66
N THR A 134 5.25 0.89 4.88
CA THR A 134 4.86 -0.12 5.86
C THR A 134 3.58 -0.84 5.42
N GLY A 135 3.36 -2.05 5.92
CA GLY A 135 2.08 -2.73 5.74
C GLY A 135 0.91 -1.89 6.30
N HIS A 136 1.17 -1.12 7.36
CA HIS A 136 0.21 -0.20 7.96
C HIS A 136 -0.27 0.85 6.97
N GLU A 137 0.66 1.50 6.28
CA GLU A 137 0.32 2.53 5.29
C GLU A 137 -0.52 1.96 4.16
N LEU A 138 -0.25 0.71 3.74
CA LEU A 138 -1.08 0.00 2.77
C LEU A 138 -2.50 -0.24 3.31
N LEU A 139 -2.64 -0.65 4.57
CA LEU A 139 -3.94 -0.79 5.25
C LEU A 139 -4.72 0.52 5.36
N THR A 140 -4.10 1.68 5.20
CA THR A 140 -4.82 2.97 5.14
C THR A 140 -5.48 3.25 3.78
N ILE A 141 -5.21 2.45 2.74
CA ILE A 141 -5.81 2.57 1.42
C ILE A 141 -7.14 1.81 1.37
N GLN A 142 -8.25 2.51 1.11
CA GLN A 142 -9.59 1.91 1.11
C GLN A 142 -9.71 0.74 0.13
N THR A 143 -9.29 0.93 -1.13
CA THR A 143 -9.34 -0.13 -2.16
C THR A 143 -8.60 -1.39 -1.72
N PHE A 144 -7.50 -1.23 -0.97
CA PHE A 144 -6.76 -2.37 -0.43
C PHE A 144 -7.54 -3.07 0.68
N ARG A 145 -8.13 -2.31 1.62
CA ARG A 145 -8.97 -2.89 2.70
C ARG A 145 -10.16 -3.66 2.15
N ASP A 146 -10.84 -3.12 1.14
CA ASP A 146 -12.00 -3.77 0.52
C ASP A 146 -11.62 -5.13 -0.09
N TRP A 147 -10.44 -5.21 -0.71
CA TRP A 147 -9.90 -6.46 -1.21
C TRP A 147 -9.45 -7.41 -0.09
N ALA A 148 -8.71 -6.90 0.89
CA ALA A 148 -8.14 -7.70 1.98
C ALA A 148 -9.20 -8.36 2.86
N GLN A 149 -10.41 -7.78 2.96
CA GLN A 149 -11.55 -8.40 3.64
C GLN A 149 -11.91 -9.79 3.08
N ASN A 150 -11.61 -10.06 1.81
CA ASN A 150 -11.85 -11.34 1.16
C ASN A 150 -10.64 -12.29 1.24
N GLN A 151 -9.58 -11.90 1.96
CA GLN A 151 -8.30 -12.59 2.08
C GLN A 151 -7.95 -12.79 3.57
N PRO A 152 -8.75 -13.56 4.34
CA PRO A 152 -8.57 -13.68 5.78
C PRO A 152 -7.21 -14.30 6.12
N LEU A 153 -6.61 -13.87 7.24
CA LEU A 153 -5.45 -14.53 7.83
C LEU A 153 -5.80 -15.99 8.20
N PRO A 154 -4.80 -16.89 8.31
CA PRO A 154 -5.02 -18.23 8.86
C PRO A 154 -5.65 -18.18 10.24
N THR A 155 -6.49 -19.16 10.57
CA THR A 155 -7.29 -19.21 11.80
C THR A 155 -6.47 -19.15 13.11
N GLN A 156 -5.17 -19.43 13.06
CA GLN A 156 -4.26 -19.40 14.22
C GLN A 156 -3.15 -18.35 14.12
N GLU A 157 -3.20 -17.47 13.12
CA GLU A 157 -2.18 -16.45 12.91
C GLU A 157 -2.74 -15.06 13.15
N SER A 158 -1.86 -14.15 13.54
CA SER A 158 -2.20 -12.75 13.75
C SER A 158 -1.06 -11.86 13.28
N LEU A 159 -1.42 -10.66 12.83
CA LEU A 159 -0.47 -9.61 12.50
C LEU A 159 -0.60 -8.51 13.56
N GLU A 160 0.52 -8.16 14.19
CA GLU A 160 0.52 -7.13 15.22
C GLU A 160 0.59 -5.73 14.62
N VAL A 161 -0.29 -4.85 15.09
CA VAL A 161 -0.37 -3.43 14.75
C VAL A 161 -0.20 -2.65 16.05
N ARG A 162 0.87 -1.87 16.18
CA ARG A 162 1.21 -1.13 17.40
C ARG A 162 0.42 0.16 17.52
N HIS A 163 0.15 0.82 16.40
CA HIS A 163 -0.51 2.12 16.39
C HIS A 163 -1.57 2.20 15.28
N VAL A 164 -2.82 2.48 15.68
CA VAL A 164 -3.90 2.83 14.73
C VAL A 164 -4.60 4.09 15.23
N ALA A 165 -4.74 5.08 14.35
CA ALA A 165 -5.60 6.23 14.60
C ALA A 165 -6.93 6.02 13.86
N LEU A 166 -8.04 5.93 14.61
CA LEU A 166 -9.39 5.83 14.06
C LEU A 166 -10.10 7.17 14.26
N TRP A 167 -10.54 7.78 13.17
CA TRP A 167 -11.40 8.97 13.19
C TRP A 167 -12.83 8.56 12.90
N PHE A 168 -13.74 8.85 13.83
CA PHE A 168 -15.19 8.79 13.61
C PHE A 168 -15.76 10.20 13.42
N SER A 169 -16.43 10.44 12.29
CA SER A 169 -17.17 11.67 12.04
C SER A 169 -18.63 11.32 11.79
N ASP A 170 -19.53 12.18 12.27
CA ASP A 170 -20.98 12.03 12.07
C ASP A 170 -21.59 13.40 11.71
N LEU A 171 -22.70 13.35 10.97
CA LEU A 171 -23.49 14.53 10.65
C LEU A 171 -24.58 14.75 11.70
N SER A 172 -24.30 15.66 12.64
CA SER A 172 -25.26 16.05 13.68
C SER A 172 -26.59 16.55 13.10
N GLY A 173 -27.71 16.02 13.61
CA GLY A 173 -29.06 16.48 13.24
C GLY A 173 -29.56 15.99 11.87
N SER A 174 -28.91 14.98 11.28
CA SER A 174 -29.29 14.40 9.99
C SER A 174 -30.75 13.91 9.95
N THR A 175 -31.27 13.28 11.00
CA THR A 175 -32.69 12.85 11.05
C THR A 175 -33.67 14.02 10.90
N ALA A 176 -33.38 15.14 11.56
CA ALA A 176 -34.20 16.36 11.45
C ALA A 176 -34.02 17.07 10.09
N LEU A 177 -32.94 16.79 9.36
CA LEU A 177 -32.74 17.26 7.99
C LEU A 177 -33.68 16.53 7.02
N TYR A 178 -33.76 15.20 7.13
CA TYR A 178 -34.68 14.39 6.33
C TYR A 178 -36.14 14.81 6.53
N ALA A 179 -36.56 14.98 7.78
CA ALA A 179 -37.93 15.41 8.10
C ALA A 179 -38.30 16.80 7.52
N ARG A 180 -37.32 17.70 7.35
CA ARG A 180 -37.58 19.08 6.89
C ARG A 180 -37.41 19.29 5.39
N ARG A 181 -36.51 18.54 4.74
CA ARG A 181 -36.10 18.76 3.34
C ARG A 181 -36.61 17.68 2.39
N GLY A 182 -37.13 16.57 2.91
CA GLY A 182 -37.49 15.39 2.13
C GLY A 182 -36.26 14.58 1.68
N ASP A 183 -36.48 13.29 1.43
CA ASP A 183 -35.39 12.32 1.21
C ASP A 183 -34.40 12.70 0.11
N PRO A 184 -34.83 13.08 -1.12
CA PRO A 184 -33.88 13.29 -2.22
C PRO A 184 -32.90 14.44 -1.93
N ARG A 185 -33.40 15.52 -1.32
CA ARG A 185 -32.61 16.74 -1.07
C ARG A 185 -31.75 16.60 0.18
N ALA A 186 -32.25 15.92 1.21
CA ALA A 186 -31.47 15.60 2.40
C ALA A 186 -30.31 14.66 2.05
N PHE A 187 -30.58 13.61 1.26
CA PHE A 187 -29.55 12.67 0.80
C PHE A 187 -28.44 13.36 0.00
N GLN A 188 -28.81 14.27 -0.91
CA GLN A 188 -27.84 15.01 -1.72
C GLN A 188 -26.91 15.89 -0.86
N LEU A 189 -27.44 16.53 0.19
CA LEU A 189 -26.67 17.35 1.13
C LEU A 189 -25.73 16.50 2.00
N VAL A 190 -26.20 15.33 2.45
CA VAL A 190 -25.36 14.37 3.18
C VAL A 190 -24.19 13.92 2.29
N ARG A 191 -24.44 13.58 1.02
CA ARG A 191 -23.35 13.22 0.09
C ARG A 191 -22.35 14.35 -0.10
N GLN A 192 -22.82 15.57 -0.39
CA GLN A 192 -21.93 16.73 -0.53
C GLN A 192 -21.08 16.95 0.73
N HIS A 193 -21.66 16.81 1.92
CA HIS A 193 -20.91 16.94 3.17
C HIS A 193 -19.76 15.94 3.25
N PHE A 194 -20.02 14.66 2.96
CA PHE A 194 -18.98 13.64 2.98
C PHE A 194 -17.96 13.80 1.84
N ASP A 195 -18.38 14.26 0.67
CA ASP A 195 -17.46 14.58 -0.43
C ASP A 195 -16.44 15.66 0.02
N TYR A 196 -16.90 16.74 0.65
CA TYR A 196 -16.00 17.76 1.22
C TYR A 196 -15.10 17.21 2.33
N LEU A 197 -15.64 16.34 3.20
CA LEU A 197 -14.86 15.74 4.28
C LEU A 197 -13.74 14.86 3.71
N PHE A 198 -14.03 14.03 2.70
CA PHE A 198 -13.05 13.17 2.05
C PHE A 198 -12.04 13.91 1.17
N GLU A 199 -12.34 15.12 0.71
CA GLU A 199 -11.35 16.00 0.07
C GLU A 199 -10.37 16.62 1.08
N ALA A 200 -10.79 16.79 2.34
CA ALA A 200 -10.03 17.52 3.36
C ALA A 200 -9.07 16.65 4.20
N VAL A 201 -9.19 15.32 4.15
CA VAL A 201 -8.41 14.35 4.95
C VAL A 201 -7.68 13.33 4.08
#